data_AF-A0A2E3C085-F1
#
_entry.id   AF-A0A2E3C085-F1
#
_cell.length_a   1.000
_cell.length_b   1.000
_cell.length_c   1.000
_cell.angle_alpha   90.00
_cell.angle_beta   90.00
_cell.angle_gamma   90.00
#
_symmetry.space_group_name_H-M   'P 1'
#
loop_
_entity.id
_entity.type
_entity.pdbx_description
1 polymer ?
#
loop_
_entity_poly.entity_id
_entity_poly.type
_entity_poly.pdbx_seq_one_letter_code
_entity_poly.pdbx_strand_id
1 'polypeptide(L)'
;MKFSKSEIKEYYLSKQFQDKVFSHPECLTLAKKFVRKCKKRTNYKIRLAYELNMIQKKGFIKHFLLARDILDLTKDIPHITRGSCGSSLVCYLMGISNIDPVKEEISFSRFLNKYRKVPPDIDFDFPHNKREIVFKRVYDKYNDKVCRISNHIYYKDKSALRQAIKDCGVKGRINKKENNANLYPEKKKDIVKRKNELQGEFRHYSLHCGGIIFYEKGVPKDIILKKEDNEITQIKYNKDDVEDNEKLKIDILSNRGISLLYDIDKRPLWEYPTYDEKTINLLKKGDNLGIVFAESPIMRKTIKALQPKSVKDLATCLALIRPAAASGGKKTKYLQNAINGSHIECIIFDDDAISHIKKLIDCDEGEADRYRRSFAKRKYNDMNVFGYLIKDMDDNDSIMDDLEGLHKYSFCKSHAYSYAQLCWALAYSKAHNPKKFWKSALNNCHSMYRTWVHFWEANKSGLELTLGVKPWKIKNNKLIGCGKDLIKNKIKDTKDINDSIVQYKNYGYWTKPQFLSNLYLKKISKHKNNDIVVEFRGLIATGRKYYNKNFKKRGDGCTFITIGYGTGKYIDITITGLHSLNSDIVSGIGILKKYIDKCTYYSIDVTQHKFEWL
;
A
#
# COMPACT_ATOMS: atom_id res chain seq x y z
N MET A 1 -44.77 -14.23 -7.23
CA MET A 1 -44.25 -15.59 -6.94
C MET A 1 -43.00 -15.48 -6.08
N LYS A 2 -43.04 -15.98 -4.84
CA LYS A 2 -41.89 -16.04 -3.93
C LYS A 2 -41.20 -17.39 -4.14
N PHE A 3 -40.12 -17.40 -4.92
CA PHE A 3 -39.24 -18.56 -5.02
C PHE A 3 -38.53 -18.78 -3.66
N SER A 4 -38.35 -20.04 -3.26
CA SER A 4 -37.51 -20.42 -2.12
C SER A 4 -36.03 -20.11 -2.39
N LYS A 5 -35.20 -20.02 -1.34
CA LYS A 5 -33.76 -19.70 -1.47
C LYS A 5 -33.01 -20.72 -2.35
N SER A 6 -33.41 -22.00 -2.32
CA SER A 6 -32.86 -23.06 -3.17
C SER A 6 -33.23 -22.88 -4.64
N GLU A 7 -34.50 -22.59 -4.93
CA GLU A 7 -35.00 -22.34 -6.29
C GLU A 7 -34.38 -21.10 -6.93
N ILE A 8 -34.11 -20.03 -6.16
CA ILE A 8 -33.40 -18.84 -6.66
C ILE A 8 -31.96 -19.20 -7.06
N LYS A 9 -31.29 -20.03 -6.25
CA LYS A 9 -29.92 -20.48 -6.52
C LYS A 9 -29.88 -21.33 -7.78
N GLU A 10 -30.80 -22.27 -7.95
CA GLU A 10 -30.95 -23.07 -9.18
C GLU A 10 -31.33 -22.23 -10.40
N TYR A 11 -32.18 -21.21 -10.24
CA TYR A 11 -32.56 -20.31 -11.33
C TYR A 11 -31.37 -19.53 -11.89
N TYR A 12 -30.51 -18.94 -11.05
CA TYR A 12 -29.28 -18.26 -11.49
C TYR A 12 -28.25 -19.22 -12.10
N LEU A 13 -28.31 -20.51 -11.75
CA LEU A 13 -27.47 -21.57 -12.29
C LEU A 13 -28.01 -22.15 -13.61
N SER A 14 -29.29 -21.95 -13.91
CA SER A 14 -29.96 -22.51 -15.08
C SER A 14 -29.35 -22.02 -16.40
N LYS A 15 -29.33 -22.91 -17.39
CA LYS A 15 -28.89 -22.58 -18.75
C LYS A 15 -29.76 -21.47 -19.37
N GLN A 16 -31.07 -21.51 -19.11
CA GLN A 16 -32.03 -20.50 -19.58
C GLN A 16 -31.69 -19.08 -19.07
N PHE A 17 -31.33 -18.94 -17.78
CA PHE A 17 -30.89 -17.65 -17.25
C PHE A 17 -29.60 -17.16 -17.92
N GLN A 18 -28.62 -18.04 -18.10
CA GLN A 18 -27.37 -17.71 -18.77
C GLN A 18 -27.62 -17.23 -20.22
N ASP A 19 -28.43 -17.94 -20.98
CA ASP A 19 -28.77 -17.60 -22.36
C ASP A 19 -29.50 -16.24 -22.44
N LYS A 20 -30.39 -15.95 -21.49
CA LYS A 20 -31.05 -14.63 -21.38
C LYS A 20 -30.06 -13.51 -21.11
N VAL A 21 -29.11 -13.71 -20.21
CA VAL A 21 -28.11 -12.67 -19.87
C VAL A 21 -27.15 -12.46 -21.03
N PHE A 22 -26.69 -13.53 -21.67
CA PHE A 22 -25.74 -13.46 -22.77
C PHE A 22 -26.35 -12.92 -24.07
N SER A 23 -27.67 -12.96 -24.23
CA SER A 23 -28.38 -12.33 -25.35
C SER A 23 -28.79 -10.87 -25.09
N HIS A 24 -28.69 -10.37 -23.85
CA HIS A 24 -29.10 -9.00 -23.52
C HIS A 24 -28.21 -7.94 -24.22
N PRO A 25 -28.76 -6.93 -24.92
CA PRO A 25 -27.98 -5.98 -25.72
C PRO A 25 -26.90 -5.22 -24.94
N GLU A 26 -27.19 -4.78 -23.71
CA GLU A 26 -26.22 -4.08 -22.86
C GLU A 26 -25.09 -5.02 -22.40
N CYS A 27 -25.40 -6.28 -22.08
CA CYS A 27 -24.41 -7.27 -21.70
C CYS A 27 -23.51 -7.63 -22.88
N LEU A 28 -24.08 -7.77 -24.08
CA LEU A 28 -23.34 -7.93 -25.32
C LEU A 28 -22.43 -6.73 -25.61
N THR A 29 -22.88 -5.52 -25.30
CA THR A 29 -22.06 -4.31 -25.44
C THR A 29 -20.80 -4.36 -24.56
N LEU A 30 -20.92 -4.81 -23.30
CA LEU A 30 -19.74 -5.07 -22.47
C LEU A 30 -18.88 -6.21 -23.01
N ALA A 31 -19.49 -7.32 -23.42
CA ALA A 31 -18.77 -8.49 -23.89
C ALA A 31 -17.95 -8.21 -25.16
N LYS A 32 -18.43 -7.34 -26.06
CA LYS A 32 -17.68 -6.87 -27.24
C LYS A 32 -16.38 -6.14 -26.88
N LYS A 33 -16.27 -5.60 -25.66
CA LYS A 33 -15.08 -4.90 -25.15
C LYS A 33 -14.14 -5.83 -24.36
N PHE A 34 -14.41 -7.15 -24.32
CA PHE A 34 -13.50 -8.10 -23.69
C PHE A 34 -12.22 -8.26 -24.49
N VAL A 35 -11.08 -8.17 -23.80
CA VAL A 35 -9.74 -8.37 -24.37
C VAL A 35 -9.17 -9.74 -24.02
N ARG A 36 -9.82 -10.48 -23.10
CA ARG A 36 -9.46 -11.85 -22.72
C ARG A 36 -10.62 -12.79 -23.02
N LYS A 37 -10.31 -14.00 -23.48
CA LYS A 37 -11.30 -15.05 -23.68
C LYS A 37 -11.73 -15.62 -22.32
N CYS A 38 -13.04 -15.75 -22.10
CA CYS A 38 -13.56 -16.43 -20.93
C CYS A 38 -13.27 -17.94 -21.02
N LYS A 39 -12.82 -18.54 -19.92
CA LYS A 39 -12.54 -19.98 -19.87
C LYS A 39 -13.85 -20.76 -20.02
N LYS A 40 -13.82 -21.89 -20.74
CA LYS A 40 -15.02 -22.69 -21.06
C LYS A 40 -15.63 -23.43 -19.84
N ARG A 41 -14.95 -23.44 -18.69
CA ARG A 41 -15.38 -24.15 -17.46
C ARG A 41 -16.70 -23.59 -16.93
N THR A 42 -17.54 -24.46 -16.38
CA THR A 42 -18.89 -24.13 -15.91
C THR A 42 -18.92 -23.01 -14.86
N ASN A 43 -18.00 -23.04 -13.89
CA ASN A 43 -17.89 -22.01 -12.86
C ASN A 43 -17.60 -20.60 -13.41
N TYR A 44 -16.82 -20.48 -14.50
CA TYR A 44 -16.59 -19.19 -15.16
C TYR A 44 -17.83 -18.67 -15.88
N LYS A 45 -18.59 -19.55 -16.57
CA LYS A 45 -19.83 -19.15 -17.25
C LYS A 45 -20.88 -18.66 -16.26
N ILE A 46 -21.10 -19.42 -15.18
CA ILE A 46 -22.01 -19.05 -14.09
C ILE A 46 -21.60 -17.70 -13.51
N ARG A 47 -20.32 -17.53 -13.16
CA ARG A 47 -19.79 -16.28 -12.62
C ARG A 47 -20.03 -15.11 -13.58
N LEU A 48 -19.74 -15.29 -14.87
CA LEU A 48 -19.89 -14.26 -15.87
C LEU A 48 -21.35 -13.83 -16.03
N ALA A 49 -22.28 -14.79 -16.13
CA ALA A 49 -23.72 -14.49 -16.24
C ALA A 49 -24.22 -13.74 -14.99
N TYR A 50 -23.82 -14.19 -13.80
CA TYR A 50 -24.19 -13.52 -12.55
C TYR A 50 -23.70 -12.07 -12.51
N GLU A 51 -22.42 -11.84 -12.83
CA GLU A 51 -21.84 -10.49 -12.82
C GLU A 51 -22.47 -9.57 -13.87
N LEU A 52 -22.62 -10.02 -15.12
CA LEU A 52 -23.23 -9.23 -16.19
C LEU A 52 -24.65 -8.81 -15.83
N ASN A 53 -25.47 -9.75 -15.33
CA ASN A 53 -26.82 -9.45 -14.86
C ASN A 53 -26.83 -8.44 -13.70
N MET A 54 -25.91 -8.56 -12.74
CA MET A 54 -25.82 -7.61 -11.62
C MET A 54 -25.41 -6.21 -12.08
N ILE A 55 -24.45 -6.09 -13.00
CA ILE A 55 -23.98 -4.81 -13.55
C ILE A 55 -25.12 -4.16 -14.35
N GLN A 56 -25.81 -4.94 -15.17
CA GLN A 56 -26.97 -4.52 -15.97
C GLN A 56 -28.10 -4.00 -15.07
N LYS A 57 -28.56 -4.81 -14.10
CA LYS A 57 -29.65 -4.43 -13.18
C LYS A 57 -29.35 -3.19 -12.34
N LYS A 58 -28.08 -2.90 -12.08
CA LYS A 58 -27.65 -1.72 -11.32
C LYS A 58 -27.38 -0.50 -12.22
N GLY A 59 -27.49 -0.63 -13.54
CA GLY A 59 -27.24 0.48 -14.48
C GLY A 59 -25.76 0.88 -14.61
N PHE A 60 -24.82 0.00 -14.24
CA PHE A 60 -23.38 0.33 -14.20
C PHE A 60 -22.62 0.02 -15.49
N ILE A 61 -23.32 -0.31 -16.58
CA ILE A 61 -22.72 -0.63 -17.89
C ILE A 61 -21.78 0.50 -18.36
N LYS A 62 -22.26 1.76 -18.32
CA LYS A 62 -21.48 2.95 -18.73
C LYS A 62 -20.18 3.09 -17.93
N HIS A 63 -20.18 2.72 -16.65
CA HIS A 63 -19.01 2.83 -15.78
C HIS A 63 -17.87 1.91 -16.24
N PHE A 64 -18.19 0.67 -16.58
CA PHE A 64 -17.22 -0.30 -17.11
C PHE A 64 -16.71 0.09 -18.50
N LEU A 65 -17.57 0.64 -19.35
CA LEU A 65 -17.19 1.13 -20.68
C LEU A 65 -16.20 2.31 -20.58
N LEU A 66 -16.49 3.30 -19.73
CA LEU A 66 -15.58 4.43 -19.48
C LEU A 66 -14.22 3.95 -18.95
N ALA A 67 -14.22 3.01 -18.00
CA ALA A 67 -13.00 2.42 -17.47
C ALA A 67 -12.19 1.71 -18.57
N ARG A 68 -12.83 0.95 -19.47
CA ARG A 68 -12.16 0.31 -20.61
C ARG A 68 -11.65 1.32 -21.62
N ASP A 69 -12.40 2.38 -21.90
CA ASP A 69 -11.99 3.41 -22.86
C ASP A 69 -10.73 4.15 -22.36
N ILE A 70 -10.59 4.41 -21.06
CA ILE A 70 -9.34 4.95 -20.48
C ILE A 70 -8.16 4.00 -20.73
N LEU A 71 -8.37 2.69 -20.58
CA LEU A 71 -7.34 1.68 -20.88
C LEU A 71 -7.03 1.57 -22.38
N ASP A 72 -8.01 1.83 -23.24
CA ASP A 72 -7.79 1.89 -24.69
C ASP A 72 -6.95 3.11 -25.09
N LEU A 73 -7.09 4.23 -24.38
CA LEU A 73 -6.24 5.42 -24.53
C LEU A 73 -4.81 5.22 -23.98
N THR A 74 -4.58 4.19 -23.16
CA THR A 74 -3.33 4.00 -22.41
C THR A 74 -2.70 2.62 -22.60
N LYS A 75 -2.95 1.96 -23.73
CA LYS A 75 -2.44 0.60 -24.02
C LYS A 75 -0.92 0.44 -23.91
N ASP A 76 -0.16 1.52 -24.15
CA ASP A 76 1.30 1.60 -24.06
C ASP A 76 1.83 1.91 -22.64
N ILE A 77 0.94 2.12 -21.67
CA ILE A 77 1.27 2.46 -20.29
C ILE A 77 0.69 1.37 -19.38
N PRO A 78 1.53 0.59 -18.66
CA PRO A 78 1.02 -0.47 -17.79
C PRO A 78 0.23 0.12 -16.62
N HIS A 79 -0.77 -0.62 -16.17
CA HIS A 79 -1.60 -0.27 -15.03
C HIS A 79 -1.79 -1.43 -14.06
N ILE A 80 -2.17 -1.10 -12.83
CA ILE A 80 -2.81 -2.04 -11.91
C ILE A 80 -4.09 -1.40 -11.36
N THR A 81 -4.95 -2.21 -10.75
CA THR A 81 -6.15 -1.69 -10.07
C THR A 81 -6.03 -1.78 -8.57
N ARG A 82 -6.80 -0.94 -7.87
CA ARG A 82 -6.91 -0.98 -6.41
C ARG A 82 -8.32 -1.34 -5.98
N GLY A 83 -8.41 -1.80 -4.73
CA GLY A 83 -9.69 -2.01 -4.06
C GLY A 83 -10.36 -3.28 -4.58
N SER A 84 -11.69 -3.27 -4.57
CA SER A 84 -12.48 -4.45 -4.92
C SER A 84 -12.65 -4.69 -6.43
N CYS A 85 -12.17 -3.79 -7.29
CA CYS A 85 -12.30 -3.94 -8.73
C CYS A 85 -11.77 -5.29 -9.24
N GLY A 86 -10.69 -5.79 -8.64
CA GLY A 86 -10.14 -7.10 -8.98
C GLY A 86 -10.96 -8.31 -8.54
N SER A 87 -12.09 -8.10 -7.86
CA SER A 87 -13.04 -9.16 -7.52
C SER A 87 -14.04 -9.48 -8.64
N SER A 88 -14.03 -8.75 -9.76
CA SER A 88 -14.94 -8.97 -10.89
C SER A 88 -14.26 -9.73 -12.04
N LEU A 89 -14.90 -10.81 -12.47
CA LEU A 89 -14.54 -11.54 -13.68
C LEU A 89 -14.75 -10.68 -14.92
N VAL A 90 -15.78 -9.83 -14.97
CA VAL A 90 -15.99 -8.85 -16.06
C VAL A 90 -14.80 -7.88 -16.12
N CYS A 91 -14.36 -7.33 -14.99
CA CYS A 91 -13.14 -6.50 -14.94
C CYS A 91 -11.90 -7.26 -15.44
N TYR A 92 -11.75 -8.54 -15.09
CA TYR A 92 -10.67 -9.36 -15.60
C TYR A 92 -10.77 -9.57 -17.12
N LEU A 93 -11.94 -9.90 -17.67
CA LEU A 93 -12.12 -10.13 -19.10
C LEU A 93 -11.93 -8.85 -19.94
N MET A 94 -12.31 -7.71 -19.39
CA MET A 94 -12.09 -6.38 -20.00
C MET A 94 -10.64 -5.89 -19.84
N GLY A 95 -9.75 -6.61 -19.16
CA GLY A 95 -8.37 -6.15 -18.91
C GLY A 95 -8.26 -5.00 -17.91
N ILE A 96 -9.35 -4.68 -17.20
CA ILE A 96 -9.37 -3.70 -16.12
C ILE A 96 -8.53 -4.22 -14.95
N SER A 97 -8.83 -5.43 -14.48
CA SER A 97 -8.05 -6.14 -13.46
C SER A 97 -7.10 -7.16 -14.10
N ASN A 98 -5.95 -7.43 -13.49
CA ASN A 98 -5.01 -8.49 -13.89
C ASN A 98 -5.13 -9.76 -13.02
N ILE A 99 -6.13 -9.80 -12.14
CA ILE A 99 -6.40 -10.91 -11.23
C ILE A 99 -7.56 -11.70 -11.80
N ASP A 100 -7.41 -13.02 -11.89
CA ASP A 100 -8.49 -13.96 -12.21
C ASP A 100 -9.24 -14.31 -10.91
N PRO A 101 -10.39 -13.68 -10.61
CA PRO A 101 -11.03 -13.81 -9.31
C PRO A 101 -11.66 -15.19 -9.09
N VAL A 102 -11.93 -15.94 -10.17
CA VAL A 102 -12.46 -17.30 -10.07
C VAL A 102 -11.34 -18.26 -9.69
N LYS A 103 -10.14 -18.10 -10.28
CA LYS A 103 -8.96 -18.90 -9.92
C LYS A 103 -8.53 -18.65 -8.47
N GLU A 104 -8.54 -17.40 -8.04
CA GLU A 104 -8.05 -17.00 -6.71
C GLU A 104 -9.13 -17.01 -5.61
N GLU A 105 -10.33 -17.50 -5.93
CA GLU A 105 -11.47 -17.60 -5.02
C GLU A 105 -11.76 -16.27 -4.32
N ILE A 106 -12.01 -15.23 -5.12
CA ILE A 106 -12.33 -13.88 -4.68
C ILE A 106 -13.81 -13.62 -4.91
N SER A 107 -14.51 -13.17 -3.87
CA SER A 107 -15.96 -12.98 -3.91
C SER A 107 -16.33 -11.74 -4.71
N PHE A 108 -17.27 -11.88 -5.65
CA PHE A 108 -17.81 -10.74 -6.40
C PHE A 108 -18.56 -9.76 -5.50
N SER A 109 -19.20 -10.25 -4.44
CA SER A 109 -20.04 -9.42 -3.58
C SER A 109 -19.25 -8.29 -2.93
N ARG A 110 -17.94 -8.49 -2.76
CA ARG A 110 -17.01 -7.47 -2.24
C ARG A 110 -16.87 -6.25 -3.16
N PHE A 111 -17.10 -6.44 -4.46
CA PHE A 111 -17.17 -5.38 -5.47
C PHE A 111 -18.60 -4.85 -5.59
N LEU A 112 -19.54 -5.71 -5.95
CA LEU A 112 -20.93 -5.32 -6.21
C LEU A 112 -21.90 -6.38 -5.68
N ASN A 113 -22.95 -5.94 -4.99
CA ASN A 113 -24.02 -6.81 -4.50
C ASN A 113 -25.35 -6.04 -4.41
N LYS A 114 -26.45 -6.76 -4.17
CA LYS A 114 -27.80 -6.19 -4.10
C LYS A 114 -27.95 -5.12 -3.01
N TYR A 115 -27.28 -5.30 -1.86
CA TYR A 115 -27.29 -4.39 -0.71
C TYR A 115 -26.35 -3.18 -0.85
N ARG A 116 -25.68 -3.01 -1.99
CA ARG A 116 -24.83 -1.85 -2.27
C ARG A 116 -25.61 -0.83 -3.09
N LYS A 117 -25.79 0.37 -2.53
CA LYS A 117 -26.50 1.49 -3.18
C LYS A 117 -25.57 2.29 -4.09
N VAL A 118 -24.37 2.60 -3.61
CA VAL A 118 -23.36 3.39 -4.33
C VAL A 118 -22.68 2.57 -5.43
N PRO A 119 -22.38 3.17 -6.60
CA PRO A 119 -21.55 2.57 -7.64
C PRO A 119 -20.21 2.05 -7.07
N PRO A 120 -19.66 0.96 -7.63
CA PRO A 120 -18.37 0.48 -7.20
C PRO A 120 -17.24 1.32 -7.80
N ASP A 121 -16.26 1.73 -6.98
CA ASP A 121 -15.09 2.46 -7.45
C ASP A 121 -14.20 1.60 -8.36
N ILE A 122 -13.77 2.16 -9.50
CA ILE A 122 -12.71 1.61 -10.35
C ILE A 122 -11.52 2.58 -10.31
N ASP A 123 -10.47 2.15 -9.61
CA ASP A 123 -9.26 2.94 -9.40
C ASP A 123 -8.10 2.34 -10.18
N PHE A 124 -7.45 3.15 -11.01
CA PHE A 124 -6.27 2.79 -11.80
C PHE A 124 -5.01 3.42 -11.22
N ASP A 125 -3.98 2.60 -11.10
CA ASP A 125 -2.63 3.03 -10.79
C ASP A 125 -1.77 2.98 -12.05
N PHE A 126 -1.19 4.11 -12.42
CA PHE A 126 -0.24 4.24 -13.53
C PHE A 126 1.18 4.59 -13.01
N PRO A 127 2.24 4.47 -13.83
CA PRO A 127 3.54 5.05 -13.51
C PRO A 127 3.40 6.52 -13.13
N HIS A 128 4.00 6.92 -12.01
CA HIS A 128 3.84 8.26 -11.47
C HIS A 128 4.30 9.36 -12.44
N ASN A 129 5.33 9.07 -13.23
CA ASN A 129 5.91 9.95 -14.25
C ASN A 129 5.14 9.92 -15.58
N LYS A 130 4.10 9.10 -15.72
CA LYS A 130 3.24 9.00 -16.90
C LYS A 130 1.80 9.42 -16.66
N ARG A 131 1.43 9.65 -15.40
CA ARG A 131 0.05 9.99 -15.03
C ARG A 131 -0.47 11.27 -15.71
N GLU A 132 0.36 12.30 -15.86
CA GLU A 132 -0.07 13.53 -16.54
C GLU A 132 -0.35 13.29 -18.03
N ILE A 133 0.39 12.37 -18.68
CA ILE A 133 0.09 11.94 -20.06
C ILE A 133 -1.26 11.22 -20.10
N VAL A 134 -1.58 10.40 -19.10
CA VAL A 134 -2.90 9.75 -19.01
C VAL A 134 -4.01 10.80 -18.90
N PHE A 135 -3.88 11.78 -18.01
CA PHE A 135 -4.85 12.88 -17.92
C PHE A 135 -4.97 13.65 -19.23
N LYS A 136 -3.86 13.95 -19.89
CA LYS A 136 -3.87 14.64 -21.19
C LYS A 136 -4.64 13.85 -22.25
N ARG A 137 -4.41 12.55 -22.37
CA ARG A 137 -5.15 11.71 -23.33
C ARG A 137 -6.64 11.61 -23.02
N VAL A 138 -7.01 11.57 -21.73
CA VAL A 138 -8.42 11.62 -21.31
C VAL A 138 -9.02 12.98 -21.67
N TYR A 139 -8.31 14.08 -21.41
CA TYR A 139 -8.72 15.41 -21.83
C TYR A 139 -8.90 15.49 -23.35
N ASP A 140 -7.94 15.01 -24.15
CA ASP A 140 -8.03 15.06 -25.61
C ASP A 140 -9.24 14.29 -26.16
N LYS A 141 -9.64 13.22 -25.48
CA LYS A 141 -10.79 12.39 -25.88
C LYS A 141 -12.13 12.99 -25.47
N TYR A 142 -12.23 13.56 -24.27
CA TYR A 142 -13.51 13.96 -23.67
C TYR A 142 -13.67 15.48 -23.52
N ASN A 143 -12.59 16.24 -23.62
CA ASN A 143 -12.55 17.70 -23.59
C ASN A 143 -13.34 18.30 -22.41
N ASP A 144 -14.37 19.08 -22.72
CA ASP A 144 -15.25 19.77 -21.79
C ASP A 144 -16.25 18.85 -21.07
N LYS A 145 -16.23 17.54 -21.38
CA LYS A 145 -17.08 16.52 -20.74
C LYS A 145 -16.43 15.81 -19.56
N VAL A 146 -15.16 16.08 -19.26
CA VAL A 146 -14.45 15.50 -18.14
C VAL A 146 -13.96 16.59 -17.18
N CYS A 147 -14.07 16.34 -15.88
CA CYS A 147 -13.52 17.23 -14.86
C CYS A 147 -12.89 16.47 -13.70
N ARG A 148 -12.04 17.17 -12.95
CA ARG A 148 -11.42 16.68 -11.71
C ARG A 148 -12.12 17.25 -10.49
N ILE A 149 -12.34 16.38 -9.52
CA ILE A 149 -12.98 16.73 -8.25
C ILE A 149 -11.96 17.37 -7.30
N SER A 150 -12.45 18.02 -6.24
CA SER A 150 -11.64 18.68 -5.22
C SER A 150 -11.61 17.89 -3.90
N ASN A 151 -10.68 18.21 -3.01
CA ASN A 151 -10.83 18.02 -1.58
C ASN A 151 -11.19 19.36 -0.93
N HIS A 152 -12.13 19.33 -0.01
CA HIS A 152 -12.45 20.48 0.84
C HIS A 152 -11.51 20.48 2.05
N ILE A 153 -10.62 21.46 2.11
CA ILE A 153 -9.63 21.56 3.18
C ILE A 153 -10.16 22.49 4.26
N TYR A 154 -10.31 21.96 5.47
CA TYR A 154 -10.68 22.70 6.66
C TYR A 154 -9.50 22.84 7.61
N TYR A 155 -9.50 23.90 8.41
CA TYR A 155 -8.52 24.10 9.47
C TYR A 155 -8.73 23.09 10.61
N LYS A 156 -7.83 22.11 10.69
CA LYS A 156 -7.69 21.21 11.86
C LYS A 156 -6.79 21.84 12.91
N ASP A 157 -6.89 21.38 14.15
CA ASP A 157 -6.12 21.84 15.33
C ASP A 157 -4.69 22.33 15.02
N LYS A 158 -3.83 21.47 14.42
CA LYS A 158 -2.44 21.81 14.10
C LYS A 158 -2.29 22.86 12.99
N SER A 159 -3.14 22.83 11.97
CA SER A 159 -3.12 23.83 10.90
C SER A 159 -3.67 25.18 11.36
N ALA A 160 -4.73 25.17 12.17
CA ALA A 160 -5.33 26.36 12.79
C ALA A 160 -4.29 27.04 13.68
N LEU A 161 -3.63 26.28 14.56
CA LEU A 161 -2.58 26.80 15.44
C LEU A 161 -1.42 27.44 14.65
N ARG A 162 -0.95 26.77 13.59
CA ARG A 162 0.15 27.31 12.77
C ARG A 162 -0.26 28.57 12.02
N GLN A 163 -1.51 28.66 11.57
CA GLN A 163 -2.00 29.86 10.92
C GLN A 163 -2.18 30.98 11.94
N ALA A 164 -2.80 30.72 13.09
CA ALA A 164 -2.94 31.67 14.18
C ALA A 164 -1.60 32.28 14.65
N ILE A 165 -0.55 31.45 14.75
CA ILE A 165 0.79 31.94 15.10
C ILE A 165 1.35 32.91 14.05
N LYS A 166 1.10 32.64 12.77
CA LYS A 166 1.48 33.58 11.69
C LYS A 166 0.65 34.85 11.72
N ASP A 167 -0.66 34.71 11.92
CA ASP A 167 -1.61 35.84 12.00
C ASP A 167 -1.23 36.78 13.17
N CYS A 168 -0.74 36.23 14.29
CA CYS A 168 -0.19 36.99 15.40
C CYS A 168 1.24 37.54 15.14
N GLY A 169 1.73 37.50 13.91
CA GLY A 169 2.98 38.15 13.49
C GLY A 169 4.27 37.38 13.75
N VAL A 170 4.23 36.08 14.05
CA VAL A 170 5.45 35.26 14.15
C VAL A 170 5.99 34.96 12.75
N LYS A 171 7.16 35.54 12.43
CA LYS A 171 7.85 35.36 11.15
C LYS A 171 8.70 34.08 11.14
N GLY A 172 8.99 33.57 9.94
CA GLY A 172 9.87 32.42 9.76
C GLY A 172 9.16 31.06 9.73
N ARG A 173 9.97 29.98 9.74
CA ARG A 173 9.47 28.62 9.54
C ARG A 173 8.97 28.02 10.86
N ILE A 174 7.65 27.97 11.01
CA ILE A 174 7.01 27.32 12.16
C ILE A 174 7.05 25.79 12.00
N ASN A 175 7.69 25.11 12.96
CA ASN A 175 7.80 23.65 13.03
C ASN A 175 6.40 23.00 13.09
N LYS A 176 6.17 21.94 12.31
CA LYS A 176 4.86 21.28 12.22
C LYS A 176 4.58 20.33 13.40
N LYS A 177 5.62 19.80 14.05
CA LYS A 177 5.53 18.71 15.04
C LYS A 177 5.69 19.18 16.48
N GLU A 178 6.48 20.22 16.71
CA GLU A 178 6.91 20.63 18.07
C GLU A 178 6.31 21.98 18.51
N ASN A 179 5.49 22.57 17.67
CA ASN A 179 4.98 23.91 17.91
C ASN A 179 3.72 23.91 18.78
N ASN A 180 3.63 24.86 19.70
CA ASN A 180 2.48 25.09 20.59
C ASN A 180 2.42 26.57 21.00
N ALA A 181 1.26 27.02 21.50
CA ALA A 181 1.06 28.43 21.86
C ALA A 181 1.94 28.89 23.04
N ASN A 182 2.40 27.98 23.91
CA ASN A 182 3.27 28.35 25.05
C ASN A 182 4.67 28.78 24.61
N LEU A 183 5.08 28.47 23.38
CA LEU A 183 6.34 28.97 22.81
C LEU A 183 6.32 30.48 22.52
N TYR A 184 5.15 31.12 22.61
CA TYR A 184 4.96 32.54 22.37
C TYR A 184 4.18 33.17 23.54
N PRO A 185 4.78 33.29 24.74
CA PRO A 185 4.06 33.67 25.96
C PRO A 185 3.27 34.97 25.83
N GLU A 186 3.89 36.00 25.24
CA GLU A 186 3.29 37.33 25.05
C GLU A 186 2.06 37.33 24.14
N LYS A 187 2.03 36.40 23.17
CA LYS A 187 0.96 36.30 22.15
C LYS A 187 0.03 35.11 22.39
N LYS A 188 0.22 34.38 23.49
CA LYS A 188 -0.42 33.09 23.74
C LYS A 188 -1.95 33.20 23.72
N LYS A 189 -2.50 34.22 24.37
CA LYS A 189 -3.97 34.44 24.44
C LYS A 189 -4.54 34.66 23.04
N ASP A 190 -3.92 35.55 22.26
CA ASP A 190 -4.37 35.86 20.89
C ASP A 190 -4.23 34.67 19.96
N ILE A 191 -3.13 33.92 20.06
CA ILE A 191 -2.90 32.70 19.29
C ILE A 191 -3.98 31.66 19.60
N VAL A 192 -4.31 31.44 20.88
CA VAL A 192 -5.34 30.47 21.28
C VAL A 192 -6.71 30.92 20.80
N LYS A 193 -7.06 32.20 20.97
CA LYS A 193 -8.30 32.78 20.47
C LYS A 193 -8.43 32.59 18.96
N ARG A 194 -7.43 33.05 18.21
CA ARG A 194 -7.42 32.94 16.75
C ARG A 194 -7.43 31.50 16.25
N LYS A 195 -6.74 30.60 16.95
CA LYS A 195 -6.79 29.15 16.65
C LYS A 195 -8.22 28.63 16.77
N ASN A 196 -8.93 28.98 17.85
CA ASN A 196 -10.29 28.52 18.08
C ASN A 196 -11.25 29.07 17.02
N GLU A 197 -11.10 30.34 16.63
CA GLU A 197 -11.86 30.96 15.52
C GLU A 197 -11.62 30.25 14.19
N LEU A 198 -10.38 29.83 13.91
CA LEU A 198 -10.04 29.13 12.67
C LEU A 198 -10.48 27.66 12.69
N GLN A 199 -10.61 27.02 13.84
CA GLN A 199 -10.79 25.58 13.90
C GLN A 199 -12.15 25.15 13.34
N GLY A 200 -12.14 24.32 12.31
CA GLY A 200 -13.35 23.89 11.61
C GLY A 200 -13.71 24.77 10.41
N GLU A 201 -13.10 25.94 10.26
CA GLU A 201 -13.37 26.84 9.13
C GLU A 201 -12.85 26.28 7.81
N PHE A 202 -13.61 26.54 6.74
CA PHE A 202 -13.21 26.21 5.39
C PHE A 202 -11.99 27.04 4.99
N ARG A 203 -11.00 26.39 4.40
CA ARG A 203 -9.73 27.03 4.03
C ARG A 203 -9.60 27.26 2.54
N HIS A 204 -9.73 26.20 1.74
CA HIS A 204 -9.70 26.26 0.27
C HIS A 204 -10.04 24.91 -0.34
N TYR A 205 -10.32 24.92 -1.64
CA TYR A 205 -10.37 23.75 -2.49
C TYR A 205 -8.96 23.34 -2.90
N SER A 206 -8.61 22.07 -2.71
CA SER A 206 -7.40 21.48 -3.28
C SER A 206 -7.76 20.44 -4.32
N LEU A 207 -6.95 20.23 -5.34
CA LEU A 207 -7.25 19.23 -6.38
C LEU A 207 -7.21 17.80 -5.78
N HIS A 208 -8.23 16.98 -6.06
CA HIS A 208 -8.23 15.57 -5.65
C HIS A 208 -7.11 14.83 -6.38
N CYS A 209 -6.50 13.84 -5.71
CA CYS A 209 -5.29 13.21 -6.21
C CYS A 209 -5.48 12.48 -7.54
N GLY A 210 -6.67 11.91 -7.82
CA GLY A 210 -6.90 11.19 -9.08
C GLY A 210 -8.31 11.26 -9.66
N GLY A 211 -9.24 11.91 -8.97
CA GLY A 211 -10.67 11.69 -9.19
C GLY A 211 -11.20 12.49 -10.35
N ILE A 212 -11.74 11.78 -11.33
CA ILE A 212 -12.40 12.34 -12.49
C ILE A 212 -13.85 11.87 -12.58
N ILE A 213 -14.71 12.74 -13.09
CA ILE A 213 -16.11 12.44 -13.41
C ILE A 213 -16.43 12.94 -14.81
N PHE A 214 -17.52 12.42 -15.37
CA PHE A 214 -17.93 12.67 -16.75
C PHE A 214 -19.35 13.25 -16.83
N TYR A 215 -19.57 14.14 -17.80
CA TYR A 215 -20.86 14.75 -18.11
C TYR A 215 -21.20 14.54 -19.59
N GLU A 216 -22.44 14.17 -19.91
CA GLU A 216 -22.83 13.90 -21.31
C GLU A 216 -22.88 15.18 -22.17
N LYS A 217 -23.33 16.29 -21.58
CA LYS A 217 -23.53 17.61 -22.22
C LYS A 217 -22.46 18.65 -21.87
N GLY A 218 -21.36 18.23 -21.23
CA GLY A 218 -20.31 19.13 -20.74
C GLY A 218 -20.42 19.46 -19.25
N VAL A 219 -19.30 19.88 -18.66
CA VAL A 219 -19.18 20.22 -17.24
C VAL A 219 -19.96 21.51 -16.93
N PRO A 220 -20.85 21.53 -15.92
CA PRO A 220 -21.62 22.72 -15.56
C PRO A 220 -20.73 23.89 -15.17
N LYS A 221 -21.02 25.09 -15.70
CA LYS A 221 -20.14 26.27 -15.57
C LYS A 221 -20.07 26.82 -14.14
N ASP A 222 -21.15 26.69 -13.37
CA ASP A 222 -21.31 27.21 -12.00
C ASP A 222 -20.46 26.48 -10.96
N ILE A 223 -20.05 25.23 -11.24
CA ILE A 223 -19.22 24.42 -10.35
C ILE A 223 -17.73 24.45 -10.71
N ILE A 224 -17.33 25.12 -11.80
CA ILE A 224 -15.94 25.20 -12.23
C ILE A 224 -15.17 26.15 -11.30
N LEU A 225 -13.99 25.70 -10.84
CA LEU A 225 -13.07 26.51 -10.03
C LEU A 225 -11.91 27.05 -10.84
N LYS A 226 -11.32 26.20 -11.68
CA LYS A 226 -10.15 26.55 -12.48
C LYS A 226 -10.26 25.84 -13.82
N LYS A 227 -10.16 26.62 -14.89
CA LYS A 227 -10.04 26.14 -16.26
C LYS A 227 -8.66 26.51 -16.76
N GLU A 228 -7.91 25.52 -17.22
CA GLU A 228 -6.61 25.69 -17.87
C GLU A 228 -6.72 25.14 -19.29
N ASP A 229 -6.05 25.79 -20.24
CA ASP A 229 -5.99 25.30 -21.60
C ASP A 229 -5.22 23.98 -21.63
N ASN A 230 -5.73 22.99 -22.37
CA ASN A 230 -5.14 21.66 -22.50
C ASN A 230 -5.11 20.79 -21.23
N GLU A 231 -5.84 21.15 -20.17
CA GLU A 231 -5.94 20.35 -18.96
C GLU A 231 -7.39 20.08 -18.52
N ILE A 232 -7.57 19.01 -17.75
CA ILE A 232 -8.87 18.67 -17.18
C ILE A 232 -9.25 19.71 -16.12
N THR A 233 -10.39 20.36 -16.33
CA THR A 233 -10.95 21.39 -15.46
C THR A 233 -11.19 20.89 -14.03
N GLN A 234 -10.87 21.71 -13.02
CA GLN A 234 -11.17 21.42 -11.61
C GLN A 234 -12.55 21.98 -11.22
N ILE A 235 -13.36 21.19 -10.49
CA ILE A 235 -14.68 21.59 -9.97
C ILE A 235 -14.74 21.66 -8.44
N LYS A 236 -15.77 22.33 -7.92
CA LYS A 236 -16.05 22.49 -6.48
C LYS A 236 -16.30 21.17 -5.74
N TYR A 237 -16.91 20.20 -6.41
CA TYR A 237 -17.37 18.97 -5.74
C TYR A 237 -16.24 18.16 -5.14
N ASN A 238 -16.46 17.66 -3.93
CA ASN A 238 -15.63 16.66 -3.28
C ASN A 238 -16.14 15.23 -3.57
N LYS A 239 -15.59 14.24 -2.87
CA LYS A 239 -15.99 12.85 -3.02
C LYS A 239 -17.46 12.63 -2.62
N ASP A 240 -17.90 13.20 -1.51
CA ASP A 240 -19.23 13.00 -0.96
C ASP A 240 -20.28 13.67 -1.87
N ASP A 241 -20.00 14.89 -2.35
CA ASP A 241 -20.83 15.58 -3.34
C ASP A 241 -21.04 14.73 -4.61
N VAL A 242 -20.00 14.02 -5.06
CA VAL A 242 -20.05 13.16 -6.25
C VAL A 242 -20.91 11.91 -6.01
N GLU A 243 -20.81 11.31 -4.81
CA GLU A 243 -21.65 10.19 -4.41
C GLU A 243 -23.13 10.62 -4.30
N ASP A 244 -23.41 11.78 -3.69
CA ASP A 244 -24.76 12.33 -3.52
C ASP A 244 -25.42 12.72 -4.85
N ASN A 245 -24.63 13.12 -5.85
CA ASN A 245 -25.10 13.42 -7.21
C ASN A 245 -25.11 12.19 -8.13
N GLU A 246 -24.91 10.98 -7.58
CA GLU A 246 -24.88 9.69 -8.29
C GLU A 246 -23.95 9.70 -9.52
N LYS A 247 -22.86 10.47 -9.46
CA LYS A 247 -21.91 10.59 -10.57
C LYS A 247 -20.91 9.45 -10.55
N LEU A 248 -20.59 8.95 -11.75
CA LEU A 248 -19.59 7.92 -11.94
C LEU A 248 -18.19 8.52 -11.79
N LYS A 249 -17.46 8.05 -10.79
CA LYS A 249 -16.09 8.48 -10.46
C LYS A 249 -15.07 7.41 -10.83
N ILE A 250 -14.02 7.80 -11.53
CA ILE A 250 -12.84 6.97 -11.77
C ILE A 250 -11.63 7.68 -11.17
N ASP A 251 -10.78 6.96 -10.44
CA ASP A 251 -9.52 7.52 -9.93
C ASP A 251 -8.34 7.11 -10.83
N ILE A 252 -7.62 8.10 -11.34
CA ILE A 252 -6.34 7.95 -12.05
C ILE A 252 -5.22 8.32 -11.07
N LEU A 253 -4.60 7.29 -10.49
CA LEU A 253 -3.61 7.39 -9.44
C LEU A 253 -2.20 7.08 -9.97
N SER A 254 -1.22 7.36 -9.11
CA SER A 254 0.20 7.18 -9.41
C SER A 254 0.84 6.13 -8.51
N ASN A 255 1.66 5.27 -9.10
CA ASN A 255 2.39 4.23 -8.40
C ASN A 255 3.88 4.19 -8.79
N ARG A 256 4.75 4.34 -7.79
CA ARG A 256 6.20 4.36 -7.95
C ARG A 256 6.78 2.98 -8.29
N GLY A 257 6.16 1.89 -7.84
CA GLY A 257 6.58 0.54 -8.19
C GLY A 257 6.36 0.25 -9.68
N ILE A 258 5.24 0.71 -10.26
CA ILE A 258 5.02 0.59 -11.71
C ILE A 258 6.01 1.45 -12.48
N SER A 259 6.34 2.64 -11.97
CA SER A 259 7.39 3.49 -12.57
C SER A 259 8.74 2.80 -12.58
N LEU A 260 9.05 2.08 -11.50
CA LEU A 260 10.28 1.30 -11.39
C LEU A 260 10.33 0.21 -12.46
N LEU A 261 9.25 -0.56 -12.62
CA LEU A 261 9.17 -1.57 -13.68
C LEU A 261 9.25 -0.94 -15.06
N TYR A 262 8.47 0.11 -15.33
CA TYR A 262 8.43 0.80 -16.62
C TYR A 262 9.80 1.32 -17.07
N ASP A 263 10.63 1.78 -16.13
CA ASP A 263 12.01 2.21 -16.37
C ASP A 263 12.99 1.06 -16.65
N ILE A 264 12.61 -0.19 -16.39
CA ILE A 264 13.40 -1.41 -16.66
C ILE A 264 12.89 -2.06 -17.95
N ASP A 265 11.59 -2.30 -18.00
CA ASP A 265 10.86 -3.00 -19.04
C ASP A 265 9.40 -2.51 -19.07
N LYS A 266 8.90 -2.15 -20.27
CA LYS A 266 7.55 -1.63 -20.45
C LYS A 266 6.48 -2.72 -20.50
N ARG A 267 6.85 -4.00 -20.38
CA ARG A 267 5.91 -5.12 -20.40
C ARG A 267 4.81 -4.95 -19.33
N PRO A 268 3.58 -5.39 -19.63
CA PRO A 268 2.51 -5.38 -18.66
C PRO A 268 2.72 -6.40 -17.52
N LEU A 269 2.08 -6.17 -16.37
CA LEU A 269 2.31 -6.98 -15.16
C LEU A 269 1.91 -8.46 -15.32
N TRP A 270 0.92 -8.77 -16.14
CA TRP A 270 0.44 -10.15 -16.33
C TRP A 270 1.39 -11.01 -17.18
N GLU A 271 2.42 -10.42 -17.80
CA GLU A 271 3.45 -11.15 -18.55
C GLU A 271 4.61 -11.62 -17.67
N TYR A 272 4.70 -11.17 -16.41
CA TYR A 272 5.68 -11.71 -15.48
C TYR A 272 5.31 -13.14 -15.08
N PRO A 273 6.29 -14.06 -14.98
CA PRO A 273 6.01 -15.46 -14.68
C PRO A 273 5.41 -15.60 -13.29
N THR A 274 4.41 -16.47 -13.12
CA THR A 274 3.76 -16.70 -11.83
C THR A 274 4.57 -17.60 -10.89
N TYR A 275 5.64 -18.22 -11.40
CA TYR A 275 6.59 -19.05 -10.67
C TYR A 275 7.99 -18.80 -11.24
N ASP A 276 8.97 -18.55 -10.37
CA ASP A 276 10.36 -18.36 -10.76
C ASP A 276 11.27 -18.63 -9.55
N GLU A 277 12.20 -19.57 -9.69
CA GLU A 277 13.01 -20.05 -8.57
C GLU A 277 13.96 -18.97 -8.01
N LYS A 278 14.58 -18.18 -8.89
CA LYS A 278 15.50 -17.09 -8.46
C LYS A 278 14.75 -16.02 -7.67
N THR A 279 13.53 -15.68 -8.09
CA THR A 279 12.63 -14.74 -7.39
C THR A 279 12.24 -15.27 -6.02
N ILE A 280 11.83 -16.55 -5.95
CA ILE A 280 11.48 -17.21 -4.68
C ILE A 280 12.69 -17.19 -3.73
N ASN A 281 13.87 -17.56 -4.21
CA ASN A 281 15.09 -17.60 -3.40
C ASN A 281 15.50 -16.20 -2.90
N LEU A 282 15.33 -15.16 -3.72
CA LEU A 282 15.56 -13.77 -3.32
C LEU A 282 14.60 -13.35 -2.20
N LEU A 283 13.30 -13.64 -2.32
CA LEU A 283 12.30 -13.33 -1.31
C LEU A 283 12.57 -14.10 -0.02
N LYS A 284 12.81 -15.42 -0.08
CA LYS A 284 13.13 -16.28 1.07
C LYS A 284 14.32 -15.78 1.89
N LYS A 285 15.34 -15.22 1.24
CA LYS A 285 16.51 -14.60 1.90
C LYS A 285 16.17 -13.27 2.61
N GLY A 286 15.00 -12.69 2.35
CA GLY A 286 14.63 -11.35 2.80
C GLY A 286 15.44 -10.27 2.11
N ASP A 287 15.77 -10.47 0.82
CA ASP A 287 16.45 -9.46 0.00
C ASP A 287 15.42 -8.59 -0.75
N ASN A 288 14.50 -8.01 0.02
CA ASN A 288 13.36 -7.22 -0.45
C ASN A 288 13.59 -5.70 -0.38
N LEU A 289 14.81 -5.25 -0.08
CA LEU A 289 15.17 -3.82 -0.15
C LEU A 289 15.00 -3.29 -1.58
N GLY A 290 14.44 -2.09 -1.71
CA GLY A 290 14.12 -1.45 -3.00
C GLY A 290 12.82 -1.94 -3.66
N ILE A 291 12.21 -3.03 -3.17
CA ILE A 291 10.90 -3.49 -3.66
C ILE A 291 9.81 -2.63 -3.02
N VAL A 292 9.22 -1.71 -3.81
CA VAL A 292 8.14 -0.82 -3.36
C VAL A 292 6.98 -1.64 -2.78
N PHE A 293 6.38 -1.16 -1.68
CA PHE A 293 5.41 -1.87 -0.81
C PHE A 293 5.97 -3.03 0.01
N ALA A 294 7.06 -3.67 -0.43
CA ALA A 294 7.62 -4.83 0.25
C ALA A 294 8.89 -4.53 1.06
N GLU A 295 9.47 -3.33 1.08
CA GLU A 295 10.81 -3.12 1.68
C GLU A 295 10.86 -2.92 3.21
N SER A 296 9.75 -2.59 3.88
CA SER A 296 9.76 -2.19 5.30
C SER A 296 10.39 -3.27 6.22
N PRO A 297 11.00 -2.90 7.37
CA PRO A 297 11.61 -3.89 8.27
C PRO A 297 10.64 -4.99 8.70
N ILE A 298 9.39 -4.61 9.03
CA ILE A 298 8.34 -5.58 9.37
C ILE A 298 8.04 -6.51 8.21
N MET A 299 7.96 -5.99 6.98
CA MET A 299 7.75 -6.83 5.80
C MET A 299 8.91 -7.80 5.59
N ARG A 300 10.16 -7.33 5.68
CA ARG A 300 11.33 -8.19 5.58
C ARG A 300 11.30 -9.32 6.60
N LYS A 301 10.91 -8.99 7.84
CA LYS A 301 10.72 -9.96 8.92
C LYS A 301 9.62 -10.98 8.59
N THR A 302 8.48 -10.51 8.11
CA THR A 302 7.33 -11.36 7.72
C THR A 302 7.65 -12.26 6.53
N ILE A 303 8.33 -11.75 5.50
CA ILE A 303 8.78 -12.56 4.35
C ILE A 303 9.77 -13.63 4.79
N LYS A 304 10.75 -13.29 5.65
CA LYS A 304 11.69 -14.29 6.19
C LYS A 304 11.01 -15.32 7.08
N ALA A 305 9.92 -14.97 7.75
CA ALA A 305 9.14 -15.92 8.54
C ALA A 305 8.29 -16.86 7.66
N LEU A 306 7.58 -16.31 6.67
CA LEU A 306 6.62 -17.06 5.85
C LEU A 306 7.23 -17.74 4.62
N GLN A 307 8.44 -17.35 4.19
CA GLN A 307 9.16 -17.96 3.06
C GLN A 307 8.28 -18.07 1.79
N PRO A 308 7.70 -16.95 1.30
CA PRO A 308 6.69 -16.97 0.25
C PRO A 308 7.22 -17.57 -1.06
N LYS A 309 6.39 -18.39 -1.72
CA LYS A 309 6.72 -19.09 -2.97
C LYS A 309 5.85 -18.66 -4.16
N SER A 310 4.84 -17.83 -3.90
CA SER A 310 3.86 -17.40 -4.90
C SER A 310 3.39 -15.97 -4.66
N VAL A 311 2.70 -15.40 -5.65
CA VAL A 311 1.97 -14.13 -5.51
C VAL A 311 0.96 -14.18 -4.37
N LYS A 312 0.28 -15.32 -4.19
CA LYS A 312 -0.68 -15.55 -3.10
C LYS A 312 -0.02 -15.41 -1.73
N ASP A 313 1.13 -16.04 -1.53
CA ASP A 313 1.86 -15.95 -0.25
C ASP A 313 2.33 -14.52 0.02
N LEU A 314 2.73 -13.79 -1.03
CA LEU A 314 3.14 -12.40 -0.92
C LEU A 314 1.95 -11.47 -0.60
N ALA A 315 0.76 -11.75 -1.14
CA ALA A 315 -0.47 -11.05 -0.78
C ALA A 315 -0.81 -11.24 0.71
N THR A 316 -0.64 -12.46 1.23
CA THR A 316 -0.76 -12.75 2.66
C THR A 316 0.26 -11.97 3.49
N CYS A 317 1.53 -11.92 3.06
CA CYS A 317 2.54 -11.09 3.73
C CYS A 317 2.11 -9.62 3.80
N LEU A 318 1.61 -9.05 2.69
CA LEU A 318 1.11 -7.67 2.63
C LEU A 318 -0.08 -7.43 3.57
N ALA A 319 -0.98 -8.40 3.72
CA ALA A 319 -2.11 -8.29 4.63
C ALA A 319 -1.67 -8.27 6.11
N LEU A 320 -0.72 -9.12 6.49
CA LEU A 320 -0.31 -9.33 7.88
C LEU A 320 0.54 -8.20 8.49
N ILE A 321 1.17 -7.35 7.67
CA ILE A 321 2.01 -6.26 8.18
C ILE A 321 1.21 -5.03 8.65
N ARG A 322 -0.11 -5.04 8.50
CA ARG A 322 -0.98 -3.92 8.90
C ARG A 322 -0.96 -3.76 10.43
N PRO A 323 -0.88 -2.52 10.97
CA PRO A 323 -0.72 -2.26 12.42
C PRO A 323 -1.76 -2.97 13.29
N ALA A 324 -2.98 -3.08 12.79
CA ALA A 324 -4.10 -3.73 13.44
C ALA A 324 -4.00 -5.27 13.51
N ALA A 325 -3.48 -5.90 12.45
CA ALA A 325 -3.23 -7.35 12.46
C ALA A 325 -2.09 -7.70 13.43
N ALA A 326 -1.14 -6.76 13.62
CA ALA A 326 -0.04 -6.89 14.57
C ALA A 326 -0.46 -6.68 16.04
N SER A 327 -1.58 -6.02 16.31
CA SER A 327 -2.11 -5.82 17.66
C SER A 327 -3.05 -6.96 18.08
N GLY A 328 -2.84 -7.55 19.27
CA GLY A 328 -3.72 -8.59 19.84
C GLY A 328 -3.29 -10.05 19.57
N GLY A 329 -2.01 -10.30 19.28
CA GLY A 329 -1.49 -11.67 19.17
C GLY A 329 -1.89 -12.47 17.92
N LYS A 330 -2.93 -12.07 17.18
CA LYS A 330 -3.41 -12.77 15.95
C LYS A 330 -2.32 -12.93 14.88
N LYS A 331 -1.52 -11.89 14.60
CA LYS A 331 -0.37 -12.02 13.69
C LYS A 331 0.63 -13.06 14.17
N THR A 332 0.96 -13.07 15.47
CA THR A 332 1.91 -14.03 16.04
C THR A 332 1.33 -15.44 15.95
N LYS A 333 0.05 -15.64 16.31
CA LYS A 333 -0.68 -16.90 16.17
C LYS A 333 -0.68 -17.40 14.72
N TYR A 334 -1.01 -16.52 13.76
CA TYR A 334 -0.97 -16.86 12.34
C TYR A 334 0.43 -17.27 11.88
N LEU A 335 1.45 -16.45 12.18
CA LEU A 335 2.82 -16.74 11.78
C LEU A 335 3.32 -18.05 12.40
N GLN A 336 3.04 -18.29 13.68
CA GLN A 336 3.47 -19.48 14.39
C GLN A 336 2.83 -20.76 13.84
N ASN A 337 1.53 -20.71 13.56
CA ASN A 337 0.79 -21.83 12.97
C ASN A 337 1.18 -22.06 11.50
N ALA A 338 1.36 -21.00 10.70
CA ALA A 338 1.85 -21.10 9.32
C ALA A 338 3.24 -21.74 9.26
N ILE A 339 4.13 -21.40 10.20
CA ILE A 339 5.46 -22.01 10.34
C ILE A 339 5.35 -23.48 10.77
N ASN A 340 4.37 -23.82 11.62
CA ASN A 340 4.13 -25.19 12.09
C ASN A 340 3.37 -26.08 11.09
N GLY A 341 2.94 -25.53 9.94
CA GLY A 341 2.18 -26.28 8.93
C GLY A 341 0.75 -26.61 9.32
N SER A 342 0.21 -25.97 10.37
CA SER A 342 -1.17 -26.19 10.83
C SER A 342 -2.14 -25.36 10.00
N HIS A 343 -3.25 -25.98 9.57
CA HIS A 343 -4.37 -25.24 8.99
C HIS A 343 -4.98 -24.30 10.04
N ILE A 344 -5.24 -23.06 9.65
CA ILE A 344 -5.97 -22.10 10.49
C ILE A 344 -7.11 -21.56 9.66
N GLU A 345 -8.32 -21.62 10.19
CA GLU A 345 -9.41 -20.73 9.78
C GLU A 345 -9.16 -19.34 10.39
N CYS A 346 -8.18 -18.60 9.84
CA CYS A 346 -7.95 -17.22 10.26
C CYS A 346 -8.48 -16.26 9.20
N ILE A 347 -9.33 -15.32 9.62
CA ILE A 347 -9.82 -14.25 8.76
C ILE A 347 -8.68 -13.26 8.51
N ILE A 348 -8.05 -13.35 7.33
CA ILE A 348 -6.99 -12.42 6.89
C ILE A 348 -7.60 -11.33 6.01
N PHE A 349 -8.48 -11.75 5.11
CA PHE A 349 -9.12 -10.90 4.13
C PHE A 349 -10.62 -10.74 4.40
N ASP A 350 -11.19 -9.66 3.87
CA ASP A 350 -12.63 -9.43 3.83
C ASP A 350 -13.38 -10.60 3.17
N ASP A 351 -12.79 -11.21 2.13
CA ASP A 351 -13.33 -12.35 1.40
C ASP A 351 -13.38 -13.63 2.26
N ASP A 352 -12.43 -13.79 3.19
CA ASP A 352 -12.43 -14.89 4.15
C ASP A 352 -13.59 -14.72 5.13
N ALA A 353 -13.82 -13.49 5.61
CA ALA A 353 -14.96 -13.17 6.47
C ALA A 353 -16.31 -13.36 5.76
N ILE A 354 -16.42 -12.96 4.48
CA ILE A 354 -17.63 -13.22 3.67
C ILE A 354 -17.89 -14.72 3.58
N SER A 355 -16.85 -15.50 3.29
CA SER A 355 -16.97 -16.96 3.15
C SER A 355 -17.32 -17.63 4.48
N HIS A 356 -16.77 -17.14 5.59
CA HIS A 356 -17.04 -17.63 6.93
C HIS A 356 -18.48 -17.32 7.37
N ILE A 357 -18.90 -16.05 7.29
CA ILE A 357 -20.29 -15.62 7.60
C ILE A 357 -21.31 -16.39 6.75
N LYS A 358 -21.03 -16.54 5.44
CA LYS A 358 -21.88 -17.29 4.52
C LYS A 358 -22.13 -18.73 5.00
N LYS A 359 -21.09 -19.40 5.50
CA LYS A 359 -21.19 -20.77 6.03
C LYS A 359 -21.94 -20.82 7.36
N LEU A 360 -21.68 -19.88 8.26
CA LEU A 360 -22.28 -19.85 9.59
C LEU A 360 -23.80 -19.72 9.55
N ILE A 361 -24.33 -18.77 8.75
CA ILE A 361 -25.76 -18.44 8.77
C ILE A 361 -26.51 -18.82 7.47
N ASP A 362 -25.90 -19.68 6.64
CA ASP A 362 -26.42 -20.15 5.34
C ASP A 362 -27.09 -19.03 4.51
N CYS A 363 -26.30 -17.99 4.21
CA CYS A 363 -26.77 -16.81 3.48
C CYS A 363 -26.11 -16.66 2.09
N ASP A 364 -26.56 -15.70 1.29
CA ASP A 364 -25.87 -15.37 0.04
C ASP A 364 -24.66 -14.44 0.27
N GLU A 365 -23.71 -14.41 -0.68
CA GLU A 365 -22.48 -13.61 -0.53
C GLU A 365 -22.73 -12.10 -0.37
N GLY A 366 -23.85 -11.60 -0.89
CA GLY A 366 -24.24 -10.21 -0.71
C GLY A 366 -24.69 -9.90 0.72
N GLU A 367 -25.43 -10.83 1.32
CA GLU A 367 -25.87 -10.74 2.72
C GLU A 367 -24.67 -10.89 3.66
N ALA A 368 -23.77 -11.83 3.38
CA ALA A 368 -22.52 -11.97 4.11
C ALA A 368 -21.64 -10.69 4.06
N ASP A 369 -21.49 -10.04 2.89
CA ASP A 369 -20.76 -8.76 2.82
C ASP A 369 -21.49 -7.62 3.53
N ARG A 370 -22.83 -7.64 3.65
CA ARG A 370 -23.56 -6.68 4.50
C ARG A 370 -23.09 -6.81 5.95
N TYR A 371 -23.13 -8.01 6.53
CA TYR A 371 -22.69 -8.24 7.92
C TYR A 371 -21.22 -7.90 8.10
N ARG A 372 -20.34 -8.37 7.20
CA ARG A 372 -18.91 -8.02 7.23
C ARG A 372 -18.68 -6.50 7.22
N ARG A 373 -19.40 -5.75 6.38
CA ARG A 373 -19.34 -4.28 6.37
C ARG A 373 -19.79 -3.68 7.70
N SER A 374 -20.81 -4.25 8.31
CA SER A 374 -21.34 -3.81 9.60
C SER A 374 -20.32 -4.03 10.71
N PHE A 375 -19.63 -5.17 10.77
CA PHE A 375 -18.49 -5.38 11.67
C PHE A 375 -17.34 -4.40 11.41
N ALA A 376 -16.92 -4.25 10.15
CA ALA A 376 -15.83 -3.36 9.79
C ALA A 376 -16.11 -1.88 10.10
N LYS A 377 -17.38 -1.44 10.05
CA LYS A 377 -17.82 -0.07 10.35
C LYS A 377 -18.44 0.10 11.75
N ARG A 378 -18.48 -0.96 12.57
CA ARG A 378 -19.13 -0.98 13.90
C ARG A 378 -20.60 -0.53 13.88
N LYS A 379 -21.39 -1.08 12.95
CA LYS A 379 -22.84 -0.85 12.90
C LYS A 379 -23.55 -1.84 13.82
N TYR A 380 -23.71 -1.45 15.09
CA TYR A 380 -24.20 -2.33 16.16
C TYR A 380 -25.53 -3.02 15.86
N ASN A 381 -26.49 -2.36 15.20
CA ASN A 381 -27.77 -2.99 14.90
C ASN A 381 -27.62 -4.28 14.08
N ASP A 382 -26.86 -4.24 12.98
CA ASP A 382 -26.61 -5.42 12.14
C ASP A 382 -25.72 -6.45 12.86
N MET A 383 -24.81 -6.00 13.72
CA MET A 383 -23.94 -6.89 14.52
C MET A 383 -24.76 -7.66 15.57
N ASN A 384 -25.70 -7.01 16.24
CA ASN A 384 -26.58 -7.63 17.23
C ASN A 384 -27.52 -8.64 16.59
N VAL A 385 -28.05 -8.32 15.40
CA VAL A 385 -28.84 -9.27 14.61
C VAL A 385 -27.99 -10.48 14.24
N PHE A 386 -26.74 -10.28 13.82
CA PHE A 386 -25.83 -11.40 13.54
C PHE A 386 -25.57 -12.26 14.78
N GLY A 387 -25.27 -11.63 15.93
CA GLY A 387 -25.09 -12.34 17.19
C GLY A 387 -26.30 -13.19 17.58
N TYR A 388 -27.52 -12.68 17.35
CA TYR A 388 -28.74 -13.46 17.56
C TYR A 388 -28.85 -14.68 16.63
N LEU A 389 -28.41 -14.57 15.38
CA LEU A 389 -28.46 -15.67 14.41
C LEU A 389 -27.49 -16.82 14.75
N ILE A 390 -26.41 -16.52 15.48
CA ILE A 390 -25.40 -17.51 15.86
C ILE A 390 -25.45 -17.87 17.35
N LYS A 391 -26.46 -17.39 18.10
CA LYS A 391 -26.51 -17.50 19.56
C LYS A 391 -26.46 -18.94 20.06
N ASP A 392 -26.98 -19.89 19.28
CA ASP A 392 -27.08 -21.30 19.63
C ASP A 392 -25.83 -22.11 19.22
N MET A 393 -24.76 -21.43 18.76
CA MET A 393 -23.46 -22.04 18.44
C MET A 393 -22.52 -22.01 19.64
N ASP A 394 -21.82 -23.11 19.90
CA ASP A 394 -20.90 -23.27 21.05
C ASP A 394 -19.73 -22.26 21.06
N ASP A 395 -19.32 -21.77 19.90
CA ASP A 395 -18.19 -20.86 19.71
C ASP A 395 -18.60 -19.42 19.37
N ASN A 396 -19.85 -19.03 19.66
CA ASN A 396 -20.44 -17.74 19.29
C ASN A 396 -19.59 -16.52 19.73
N ASP A 397 -19.07 -16.50 20.95
CA ASP A 397 -18.27 -15.41 21.52
C ASP A 397 -16.94 -15.27 20.77
N SER A 398 -16.29 -16.41 20.47
CA SER A 398 -15.06 -16.43 19.69
C SER A 398 -15.29 -15.92 18.26
N ILE A 399 -16.40 -16.31 17.62
CA ILE A 399 -16.79 -15.83 16.29
C ILE A 399 -17.02 -14.32 16.31
N MET A 400 -17.75 -13.82 17.31
CA MET A 400 -18.03 -12.39 17.48
C MET A 400 -16.73 -11.61 17.67
N ASP A 401 -15.85 -12.05 18.55
CA ASP A 401 -14.53 -11.44 18.77
C ASP A 401 -13.66 -11.42 17.50
N ASP A 402 -13.72 -12.50 16.72
CA ASP A 402 -13.00 -12.58 15.46
C ASP A 402 -13.52 -11.62 14.39
N LEU A 403 -14.84 -11.50 14.25
CA LEU A 403 -15.46 -10.58 13.30
C LEU A 403 -15.38 -9.12 13.76
N GLU A 404 -15.53 -8.85 15.05
CA GLU A 404 -15.33 -7.51 15.61
C GLU A 404 -13.94 -6.98 15.31
N GLY A 405 -12.92 -7.84 15.31
CA GLY A 405 -11.56 -7.47 14.90
C GLY A 405 -11.45 -6.79 13.53
N LEU A 406 -12.39 -7.04 12.60
CA LEU A 406 -12.38 -6.48 11.25
C LEU A 406 -12.31 -4.95 11.21
N HIS A 407 -12.86 -4.23 12.20
CA HIS A 407 -12.76 -2.77 12.24
C HIS A 407 -11.31 -2.27 12.29
N LYS A 408 -10.39 -3.11 12.78
CA LYS A 408 -8.96 -2.79 12.83
C LYS A 408 -8.27 -3.23 11.54
N TYR A 409 -8.51 -4.45 11.06
CA TYR A 409 -7.67 -5.08 10.02
C TYR A 409 -8.35 -5.43 8.71
N SER A 410 -9.62 -5.10 8.49
CA SER A 410 -10.34 -5.32 7.22
C SER A 410 -9.46 -4.97 6.01
N PHE A 411 -9.34 -5.95 5.10
CA PHE A 411 -8.45 -5.85 3.94
C PHE A 411 -8.99 -6.66 2.76
N CYS A 412 -9.09 -6.02 1.60
CA CYS A 412 -9.65 -6.64 0.40
C CYS A 412 -8.64 -7.58 -0.26
N LYS A 413 -9.05 -8.83 -0.55
CA LYS A 413 -8.16 -9.84 -1.14
C LYS A 413 -7.68 -9.43 -2.53
N SER A 414 -8.57 -8.94 -3.41
CA SER A 414 -8.17 -8.49 -4.75
C SER A 414 -7.20 -7.31 -4.71
N HIS A 415 -7.38 -6.35 -3.80
CA HIS A 415 -6.41 -5.28 -3.57
C HIS A 415 -5.03 -5.85 -3.18
N ALA A 416 -4.99 -6.82 -2.25
CA ALA A 416 -3.75 -7.46 -1.82
C ALA A 416 -3.02 -8.16 -2.98
N TYR A 417 -3.76 -8.93 -3.79
CA TYR A 417 -3.22 -9.65 -4.95
C TYR A 417 -2.66 -8.69 -6.00
N SER A 418 -3.33 -7.57 -6.26
CA SER A 418 -2.88 -6.58 -7.24
C SER A 418 -1.49 -6.03 -6.89
N TYR A 419 -1.29 -5.63 -5.64
CA TYR A 419 0.03 -5.19 -5.18
C TYR A 419 1.03 -6.33 -5.04
N ALA A 420 0.59 -7.53 -4.70
CA ALA A 420 1.47 -8.69 -4.65
C ALA A 420 2.02 -9.03 -6.03
N GLN A 421 1.22 -8.93 -7.10
CA GLN A 421 1.70 -9.08 -8.48
C GLN A 421 2.77 -8.04 -8.80
N LEU A 422 2.58 -6.78 -8.40
CA LEU A 422 3.59 -5.73 -8.56
C LEU A 422 4.88 -6.05 -7.78
N CYS A 423 4.77 -6.40 -6.50
CA CYS A 423 5.92 -6.78 -5.68
C CYS A 423 6.66 -7.99 -6.24
N TRP A 424 5.94 -8.98 -6.78
CA TRP A 424 6.51 -10.15 -7.44
C TRP A 424 7.28 -9.77 -8.70
N ALA A 425 6.68 -8.96 -9.59
CA ALA A 425 7.35 -8.47 -10.80
C ALA A 425 8.61 -7.64 -10.49
N LEU A 426 8.58 -6.85 -9.41
CA LEU A 426 9.75 -6.12 -8.90
C LEU A 426 10.82 -7.08 -8.36
N ALA A 427 10.43 -8.09 -7.59
CA ALA A 427 11.34 -9.13 -7.09
C ALA A 427 11.99 -9.91 -8.23
N TYR A 428 11.21 -10.27 -9.25
CA TYR A 428 11.68 -10.91 -10.48
C TYR A 428 12.69 -10.03 -11.22
N SER A 429 12.37 -8.75 -11.41
CA SER A 429 13.27 -7.79 -12.06
C SER A 429 14.57 -7.62 -11.27
N LYS A 430 14.51 -7.64 -9.93
CA LYS A 430 15.69 -7.60 -9.07
C LYS A 430 16.53 -8.88 -9.18
N ALA A 431 15.89 -10.05 -9.21
CA ALA A 431 16.59 -11.34 -9.28
C ALA A 431 17.31 -11.54 -10.62
N HIS A 432 16.72 -11.09 -11.72
CA HIS A 432 17.23 -11.34 -13.08
C HIS A 432 17.99 -10.16 -13.69
N ASN A 433 17.68 -8.93 -13.28
CA ASN A 433 18.30 -7.71 -13.82
C ASN A 433 18.69 -6.73 -12.70
N PRO A 434 19.51 -7.13 -11.73
CA PRO A 434 19.72 -6.38 -10.49
C PRO A 434 20.31 -4.97 -10.72
N LYS A 435 21.21 -4.81 -11.70
CA LYS A 435 21.78 -3.50 -12.07
C LYS A 435 20.72 -2.53 -12.59
N LYS A 436 19.90 -2.98 -13.55
CA LYS A 436 18.78 -2.17 -14.08
C LYS A 436 17.75 -1.88 -12.98
N PHE A 437 17.48 -2.87 -12.13
CA PHE A 437 16.60 -2.72 -10.97
C PHE A 437 17.07 -1.61 -10.04
N TRP A 438 18.32 -1.64 -9.60
CA TRP A 438 18.83 -0.65 -8.65
C TRP A 438 18.94 0.75 -9.23
N LYS A 439 19.33 0.91 -10.50
CA LYS A 439 19.21 2.20 -11.20
C LYS A 439 17.78 2.72 -11.15
N SER A 440 16.81 1.85 -11.41
CA SER A 440 15.40 2.23 -11.42
C SER A 440 14.88 2.55 -10.02
N ALA A 441 15.26 1.75 -9.02
CA ALA A 441 14.92 1.96 -7.63
C ALA A 441 15.45 3.30 -7.11
N LEU A 442 16.70 3.66 -7.41
CA LEU A 442 17.28 4.94 -7.01
C LEU A 442 16.61 6.16 -7.66
N ASN A 443 15.97 5.99 -8.82
CA ASN A 443 15.18 7.05 -9.46
C ASN A 443 13.76 7.15 -8.92
N ASN A 444 13.13 6.02 -8.60
CA ASN A 444 11.68 5.94 -8.40
C ASN A 444 11.26 5.64 -6.96
N CYS A 445 12.06 4.93 -6.17
CA CYS A 445 11.73 4.46 -4.83
C CYS A 445 11.84 5.60 -3.80
N HIS A 446 10.82 5.73 -2.95
CA HIS A 446 10.83 6.63 -1.80
C HIS A 446 10.79 5.78 -0.54
N SER A 447 11.97 5.59 0.04
CA SER A 447 12.14 4.65 1.14
C SER A 447 12.20 5.32 2.51
N MET A 448 11.91 4.53 3.54
CA MET A 448 12.16 4.87 4.94
C MET A 448 13.59 4.57 5.39
N TYR A 449 14.36 3.83 4.58
CA TYR A 449 15.77 3.64 4.87
C TYR A 449 16.57 4.88 4.47
N ARG A 450 17.67 5.10 5.20
CA ARG A 450 18.64 6.13 4.87
C ARG A 450 19.25 5.86 3.49
N THR A 451 19.61 6.93 2.80
CA THR A 451 20.10 6.92 1.42
C THR A 451 21.17 5.86 1.17
N TRP A 452 22.15 5.71 2.08
CA TRP A 452 23.25 4.76 1.94
C TRP A 452 22.78 3.32 1.69
N VAL A 453 21.61 2.91 2.18
CA VAL A 453 21.13 1.52 2.10
C VAL A 453 20.89 1.11 0.65
N HIS A 454 20.16 1.92 -0.13
CA HIS A 454 19.89 1.60 -1.53
C HIS A 454 21.13 1.73 -2.41
N PHE A 455 22.02 2.70 -2.13
CA PHE A 455 23.29 2.81 -2.84
C PHE A 455 24.20 1.62 -2.54
N TRP A 456 24.28 1.21 -1.28
CA TRP A 456 25.06 0.05 -0.88
C TRP A 456 24.57 -1.24 -1.55
N GLU A 457 23.26 -1.48 -1.55
CA GLU A 457 22.71 -2.66 -2.24
C GLU A 457 22.85 -2.56 -3.77
N ALA A 458 22.82 -1.35 -4.34
CA ALA A 458 23.17 -1.13 -5.74
C ALA A 458 24.62 -1.51 -6.02
N ASN A 459 25.57 -1.08 -5.18
CA ASN A 459 26.97 -1.44 -5.33
C ASN A 459 27.20 -2.96 -5.24
N LYS A 460 26.59 -3.61 -4.25
CA LYS A 460 26.63 -5.06 -4.07
C LYS A 460 26.05 -5.84 -5.26
N SER A 461 25.15 -5.24 -6.03
CA SER A 461 24.68 -5.83 -7.29
C SER A 461 25.70 -5.80 -8.44
N GLY A 462 26.89 -5.24 -8.20
CA GLY A 462 27.96 -5.07 -9.18
C GLY A 462 27.88 -3.76 -9.97
N LEU A 463 27.11 -2.77 -9.52
CA LEU A 463 27.13 -1.41 -10.09
C LEU A 463 28.28 -0.61 -9.46
N GLU A 464 29.07 0.04 -10.31
CA GLU A 464 30.04 1.02 -9.83
C GLU A 464 29.33 2.33 -9.55
N LEU A 465 29.48 2.86 -8.35
CA LEU A 465 28.82 4.09 -7.95
C LEU A 465 29.69 5.30 -8.30
N THR A 466 29.05 6.39 -8.70
CA THR A 466 29.67 7.71 -8.78
C THR A 466 28.93 8.68 -7.88
N LEU A 467 29.60 9.75 -7.46
CA LEU A 467 28.94 10.84 -6.76
C LEU A 467 28.09 11.63 -7.76
N GLY A 468 26.87 11.96 -7.35
CA GLY A 468 25.96 12.70 -8.19
C GLY A 468 24.55 12.76 -7.60
N VAL A 469 23.62 13.22 -8.43
CA VAL A 469 22.21 13.37 -8.08
C VAL A 469 21.33 12.83 -9.20
N LYS A 470 20.18 12.27 -8.79
CA LYS A 470 19.15 11.79 -9.71
C LYS A 470 18.78 12.88 -10.75
N PRO A 471 18.41 12.51 -11.99
CA PRO A 471 18.20 11.15 -12.45
C PRO A 471 19.50 10.37 -12.68
N TRP A 472 19.48 9.09 -12.36
CA TRP A 472 20.59 8.15 -12.50
C TRP A 472 20.53 7.40 -13.82
N LYS A 473 21.67 7.25 -14.49
CA LYS A 473 21.86 6.43 -15.69
C LYS A 473 22.99 5.43 -15.51
N ILE A 474 22.96 4.34 -16.27
CA ILE A 474 24.07 3.38 -16.32
C ILE A 474 24.85 3.65 -17.62
N LYS A 475 26.16 3.87 -17.51
CA LYS A 475 27.11 3.95 -18.64
C LYS A 475 28.35 3.13 -18.29
N ASN A 476 28.70 2.14 -19.11
CA ASN A 476 29.86 1.26 -18.88
C ASN A 476 29.90 0.72 -17.44
N ASN A 477 28.79 0.12 -16.97
CA ASN A 477 28.62 -0.39 -15.60
C ASN A 477 28.62 0.65 -14.45
N LYS A 478 28.91 1.92 -14.74
CA LYS A 478 28.90 3.02 -13.77
C LYS A 478 27.52 3.65 -13.67
N LEU A 479 27.06 3.87 -12.44
CA LEU A 479 25.85 4.62 -12.12
C LEU A 479 26.20 6.10 -12.01
N ILE A 480 25.78 6.89 -13.00
CA ILE A 480 26.12 8.31 -13.15
C ILE A 480 24.90 9.16 -12.84
N GLY A 481 25.06 10.17 -11.99
CA GLY A 481 24.03 11.17 -11.71
C GLY A 481 24.02 12.24 -12.80
N CYS A 482 22.84 12.52 -13.35
CA CYS A 482 22.65 13.51 -14.43
C CYS A 482 21.83 14.73 -13.97
N GLY A 483 21.58 14.90 -12.67
CA GLY A 483 20.85 16.04 -12.11
C GLY A 483 21.67 17.33 -12.16
N LYS A 484 21.04 18.44 -12.58
CA LYS A 484 21.69 19.75 -12.77
C LYS A 484 21.86 20.57 -11.47
N ASP A 485 21.08 20.28 -10.42
CA ASP A 485 20.86 21.26 -9.33
C ASP A 485 21.78 21.13 -8.10
N LEU A 486 22.49 20.01 -7.93
CA LEU A 486 23.28 19.75 -6.72
C LEU A 486 24.80 19.70 -6.95
N ILE A 487 25.23 19.77 -8.20
CA ILE A 487 26.66 19.79 -8.55
C ILE A 487 27.32 21.08 -8.02
N LYS A 488 26.60 22.21 -8.00
CA LYS A 488 27.18 23.51 -7.61
C LYS A 488 27.32 23.76 -6.09
N ASN A 489 26.51 23.13 -5.24
CA ASN A 489 26.43 23.50 -3.81
C ASN A 489 26.95 22.43 -2.82
N LYS A 490 27.23 21.20 -3.26
CA LYS A 490 27.71 20.12 -2.38
C LYS A 490 29.09 19.57 -2.71
N ILE A 491 29.62 19.85 -3.90
CA ILE A 491 31.00 19.54 -4.22
C ILE A 491 31.85 20.65 -3.59
N LYS A 492 32.02 20.60 -2.26
CA LYS A 492 33.13 21.32 -1.67
C LYS A 492 34.39 20.63 -2.17
N ASP A 493 35.29 21.41 -2.74
CA ASP A 493 36.60 21.00 -3.21
C ASP A 493 37.44 20.57 -1.99
N THR A 494 37.11 19.43 -1.41
CA THR A 494 37.81 18.86 -0.25
C THR A 494 38.83 17.87 -0.77
N LYS A 495 40.09 18.04 -0.34
CA LYS A 495 41.23 17.14 -0.63
C LYS A 495 40.93 15.65 -0.37
N ASP A 496 39.89 15.34 0.42
CA ASP A 496 39.47 13.98 0.82
C ASP A 496 38.17 13.47 0.17
N ILE A 497 37.81 13.91 -1.05
CA ILE A 497 36.60 13.38 -1.74
C ILE A 497 36.63 11.86 -1.95
N ASN A 498 37.81 11.23 -1.87
CA ASN A 498 38.01 9.78 -1.96
C ASN A 498 37.75 9.03 -0.64
N ASP A 499 37.55 9.74 0.47
CA ASP A 499 37.23 9.13 1.76
C ASP A 499 35.73 8.77 1.87
N SER A 500 35.44 7.52 2.26
CA SER A 500 34.05 7.02 2.32
C SER A 500 33.21 7.71 3.40
N ILE A 501 33.83 8.14 4.51
CA ILE A 501 33.14 8.82 5.61
C ILE A 501 32.81 10.25 5.18
N VAL A 502 33.74 10.95 4.53
CA VAL A 502 33.51 12.27 3.95
C VAL A 502 32.37 12.22 2.92
N GLN A 503 32.39 11.24 2.02
CA GLN A 503 31.31 11.03 1.06
C GLN A 503 29.97 10.75 1.75
N TYR A 504 29.95 9.87 2.76
CA TYR A 504 28.74 9.57 3.54
C TYR A 504 28.15 10.83 4.19
N LYS A 505 28.97 11.67 4.83
CA LYS A 505 28.49 12.91 5.47
C LYS A 505 27.91 13.90 4.46
N ASN A 506 28.57 14.04 3.31
CA ASN A 506 28.19 15.04 2.31
C ASN A 506 26.99 14.59 1.45
N TYR A 507 26.96 13.32 1.04
CA TYR A 507 26.02 12.78 0.07
C TYR A 507 25.02 11.76 0.65
N GLY A 508 25.29 11.24 1.84
CA GLY A 508 24.49 10.19 2.48
C GLY A 508 24.81 8.78 1.98
N TYR A 509 25.87 8.60 1.19
CA TYR A 509 26.38 7.32 0.66
C TYR A 509 27.85 7.47 0.22
N TRP A 510 28.52 6.37 -0.12
CA TRP A 510 29.90 6.36 -0.60
C TRP A 510 30.05 5.49 -1.87
N THR A 511 31.16 5.65 -2.58
CA THR A 511 31.42 4.99 -3.87
C THR A 511 32.33 3.78 -3.80
N LYS A 512 33.19 3.69 -2.77
CA LYS A 512 34.07 2.54 -2.57
C LYS A 512 33.27 1.25 -2.38
N PRO A 513 33.73 0.12 -2.94
CA PRO A 513 33.00 -1.15 -2.85
C PRO A 513 33.08 -1.82 -1.48
N GLN A 514 33.97 -1.35 -0.60
CA GLN A 514 34.07 -1.84 0.77
C GLN A 514 33.02 -1.19 1.66
N PHE A 515 32.46 -1.98 2.58
CA PHE A 515 31.60 -1.45 3.63
C PHE A 515 32.44 -0.62 4.60
N LEU A 516 31.82 0.36 5.29
CA LEU A 516 32.53 1.14 6.29
C LEU A 516 33.16 0.23 7.36
N SER A 517 34.39 0.53 7.73
CA SER A 517 35.16 -0.23 8.71
C SER A 517 34.63 -0.04 10.14
N ASN A 518 35.09 -0.88 11.07
CA ASN A 518 34.75 -0.84 12.50
C ASN A 518 33.25 -1.04 12.81
N LEU A 519 32.48 -1.65 11.91
CA LEU A 519 31.10 -2.08 12.16
C LEU A 519 31.06 -3.60 12.29
N TYR A 520 30.33 -4.12 13.29
CA TYR A 520 30.35 -5.54 13.62
C TYR A 520 29.14 -6.00 14.43
N LEU A 521 28.96 -7.32 14.48
CA LEU A 521 28.11 -8.05 15.41
C LEU A 521 28.92 -9.25 15.91
N LYS A 522 29.24 -9.28 17.21
CA LYS A 522 30.08 -10.29 17.84
C LYS A 522 29.30 -10.99 18.95
N LYS A 523 29.43 -12.31 19.05
CA LYS A 523 28.90 -13.07 20.18
C LYS A 523 29.92 -13.03 21.31
N ILE A 524 29.50 -12.64 22.51
CA ILE A 524 30.41 -12.44 23.65
C ILE A 524 30.24 -13.49 24.76
N SER A 525 29.02 -14.01 24.98
CA SER A 525 28.81 -15.09 25.97
C SER A 525 27.48 -15.84 25.77
N LYS A 526 27.30 -16.93 26.53
CA LYS A 526 26.00 -17.58 26.76
C LYS A 526 25.58 -17.28 28.21
N HIS A 527 24.37 -16.74 28.42
CA HIS A 527 23.83 -16.54 29.77
C HIS A 527 23.32 -17.87 30.36
N LYS A 528 23.10 -17.92 31.69
CA LYS A 528 22.61 -19.11 32.42
C LYS A 528 21.30 -19.73 31.85
N ASN A 529 20.52 -18.96 31.09
CA ASN A 529 19.25 -19.38 30.48
C ASN A 529 19.36 -19.71 28.97
N ASN A 530 20.55 -20.05 28.47
CA ASN A 530 20.82 -20.30 27.03
C ASN A 530 20.70 -19.07 26.10
N ASP A 531 20.45 -17.89 26.64
CA ASP A 531 20.43 -16.63 25.88
C ASP A 531 21.82 -16.29 25.32
N ILE A 532 21.86 -15.86 24.06
CA ILE A 532 23.09 -15.46 23.38
C ILE A 532 23.29 -13.95 23.56
N VAL A 533 24.34 -13.56 24.29
CA VAL A 533 24.71 -12.16 24.44
C VAL A 533 25.61 -11.74 23.29
N VAL A 534 25.30 -10.59 22.70
CA VAL A 534 26.02 -10.02 21.56
C VAL A 534 26.45 -8.59 21.84
N GLU A 535 27.63 -8.25 21.35
CA GLU A 535 28.12 -6.88 21.21
C GLU A 535 27.94 -6.45 19.75
N PHE A 536 27.49 -5.23 19.51
CA PHE A 536 27.27 -4.72 18.17
C PHE A 536 27.75 -3.27 18.02
N ARG A 537 28.13 -2.93 16.80
CA ARG A 537 28.33 -1.56 16.34
C ARG A 537 27.87 -1.48 14.89
N GLY A 538 26.83 -0.71 14.62
CA GLY A 538 26.20 -0.68 13.30
C GLY A 538 25.77 0.71 12.85
N LEU A 539 25.78 0.89 11.53
CA LEU A 539 25.28 2.08 10.86
C LEU A 539 23.76 2.03 10.80
N ILE A 540 23.09 3.08 11.24
CA ILE A 540 21.63 3.15 11.27
C ILE A 540 21.09 3.14 9.84
N ALA A 541 20.31 2.10 9.51
CA ALA A 541 19.66 1.94 8.22
C ALA A 541 18.28 2.58 8.23
N THR A 542 17.49 2.35 9.27
CA THR A 542 16.20 3.03 9.50
C THR A 542 15.83 2.92 10.98
N GLY A 543 14.87 3.71 11.44
CA GLY A 543 14.34 3.57 12.78
C GLY A 543 12.97 4.21 12.95
N ARG A 544 12.27 3.79 14.00
CA ARG A 544 10.97 4.33 14.40
C ARG A 544 10.83 4.33 15.91
N LYS A 545 10.14 5.35 16.43
CA LYS A 545 9.75 5.42 17.84
C LYS A 545 8.33 4.90 18.00
N TYR A 546 8.12 4.07 19.00
CA TYR A 546 6.81 3.58 19.41
C TYR A 546 6.48 4.13 20.79
N TYR A 547 5.41 4.91 20.85
CA TYR A 547 4.94 5.54 22.07
C TYR A 547 3.97 4.59 22.77
N ASN A 548 4.18 4.34 24.06
CA ASN A 548 3.22 3.57 24.84
C ASN A 548 1.96 4.44 25.08
N LYS A 549 0.78 3.94 24.72
CA LYS A 549 -0.48 4.68 24.89
C LYS A 549 -1.06 4.58 26.31
N ASN A 550 -0.56 3.66 27.14
CA ASN A 550 -1.23 3.25 28.38
C ASN A 550 -0.61 3.79 29.68
N PHE A 551 0.47 4.61 29.63
CA PHE A 551 1.11 5.14 30.84
C PHE A 551 1.32 6.67 30.81
N LYS A 552 1.19 7.30 31.99
CA LYS A 552 1.12 8.77 32.19
C LYS A 552 2.47 9.52 32.08
N LYS A 553 3.63 8.86 31.90
CA LYS A 553 4.96 9.51 31.93
C LYS A 553 5.53 9.81 30.53
N ARG A 554 6.18 10.97 30.41
CA ARG A 554 6.90 11.43 29.21
C ARG A 554 8.20 10.61 29.06
N GLY A 555 8.40 9.94 27.92
CA GLY A 555 9.58 9.10 27.67
C GLY A 555 9.31 7.59 27.59
N ASP A 556 8.08 7.17 27.93
CA ASP A 556 7.69 5.77 27.98
C ASP A 556 7.38 5.22 26.57
N GLY A 557 8.10 4.18 26.17
CA GLY A 557 8.06 3.63 24.81
C GLY A 557 9.31 2.85 24.43
N CYS A 558 9.44 2.54 23.15
CA CYS A 558 10.62 1.88 22.62
C CYS A 558 11.03 2.44 21.26
N THR A 559 12.32 2.30 20.96
CA THR A 559 12.90 2.71 19.68
C THR A 559 13.35 1.46 18.94
N PHE A 560 12.74 1.22 17.78
CA PHE A 560 13.12 0.12 16.88
C PHE A 560 14.07 0.67 15.82
N ILE A 561 15.21 0.02 15.63
CA ILE A 561 16.23 0.44 14.68
C ILE A 561 16.67 -0.77 13.87
N THR A 562 16.80 -0.63 12.56
CA THR A 562 17.55 -1.59 11.73
C THR A 562 18.94 -1.02 11.52
N ILE A 563 19.98 -1.81 11.81
CA ILE A 563 21.38 -1.42 11.60
C ILE A 563 22.03 -2.30 10.53
N GLY A 564 22.93 -1.70 9.74
CA GLY A 564 23.89 -2.43 8.91
C GLY A 564 25.21 -2.60 9.66
N TYR A 565 25.73 -3.81 9.69
CA TYR A 565 26.96 -4.13 10.42
C TYR A 565 28.01 -4.85 9.55
N GLY A 566 27.81 -4.88 8.24
CA GLY A 566 28.71 -5.49 7.28
C GLY A 566 28.06 -5.67 5.91
N THR A 567 28.79 -6.27 4.97
CA THR A 567 28.36 -6.44 3.58
C THR A 567 27.05 -7.23 3.45
N GLY A 568 25.96 -6.51 3.17
CA GLY A 568 24.62 -7.08 3.02
C GLY A 568 24.03 -7.63 4.32
N LYS A 569 24.60 -7.25 5.46
CA LYS A 569 24.23 -7.75 6.78
C LYS A 569 23.47 -6.68 7.56
N TYR A 570 22.21 -6.98 7.86
CA TYR A 570 21.30 -6.12 8.61
C TYR A 570 20.68 -6.87 9.78
N ILE A 571 20.52 -6.19 10.91
CA ILE A 571 19.82 -6.72 12.08
C ILE A 571 18.91 -5.66 12.69
N ASP A 572 17.75 -6.08 13.20
CA ASP A 572 16.88 -5.21 13.98
C ASP A 572 17.31 -5.22 15.43
N ILE A 573 17.30 -4.05 16.04
CA ILE A 573 17.54 -3.84 17.46
C ILE A 573 16.35 -3.10 18.09
N THR A 574 16.03 -3.46 19.33
CA THR A 574 15.00 -2.79 20.14
C THR A 574 15.66 -2.16 21.35
N ILE A 575 15.48 -0.85 21.51
CA ILE A 575 16.02 -0.08 22.63
C ILE A 575 14.85 0.44 23.45
N THR A 576 14.89 0.23 24.77
CA THR A 576 13.90 0.79 25.70
C THR A 576 14.02 2.31 25.76
N GLY A 577 12.89 3.01 25.76
CA GLY A 577 12.81 4.47 25.73
C GLY A 577 12.75 5.07 24.32
N LEU A 578 12.46 6.37 24.28
CA LEU A 578 12.27 7.15 23.06
C LEU A 578 13.54 7.93 22.69
N HIS A 579 14.36 7.36 21.81
CA HIS A 579 15.68 7.92 21.46
C HIS A 579 15.64 8.74 20.18
N SER A 580 16.50 9.75 20.05
CA SER A 580 16.69 10.47 18.79
C SER A 580 17.33 9.56 17.74
N LEU A 581 16.95 9.72 16.47
CA LEU A 581 17.47 8.93 15.35
C LEU A 581 18.34 9.77 14.41
N ASN A 582 18.92 10.85 14.94
CA ASN A 582 19.73 11.77 14.15
C ASN A 582 21.18 11.26 13.98
N SER A 583 21.73 10.58 14.98
CA SER A 583 23.07 9.96 14.96
C SER A 583 23.24 8.93 13.84
N ASP A 584 24.48 8.61 13.46
CA ASP A 584 24.75 7.69 12.35
C ASP A 584 24.95 6.25 12.80
N ILE A 585 25.61 6.08 13.94
CA ILE A 585 25.96 4.77 14.50
C ILE A 585 25.22 4.56 15.81
N VAL A 586 24.88 3.29 16.04
CA VAL A 586 24.53 2.80 17.37
C VAL A 586 25.39 1.58 17.69
N SER A 587 25.99 1.61 18.87
CA SER A 587 26.77 0.51 19.44
C SER A 587 26.18 0.08 20.77
N GLY A 588 26.49 -1.12 21.22
CA GLY A 588 25.96 -1.61 22.48
C GLY A 588 26.10 -3.11 22.69
N ILE A 589 25.46 -3.55 23.77
CA ILE A 589 25.34 -4.95 24.16
C ILE A 589 23.85 -5.29 24.25
N GLY A 590 23.49 -6.50 23.87
CA GLY A 590 22.14 -6.99 24.01
C GLY A 590 22.01 -8.49 23.90
N ILE A 591 20.77 -8.95 24.00
CA ILE A 591 20.41 -10.36 23.93
C ILE A 591 19.83 -10.64 22.55
N LEU A 592 20.40 -11.62 21.86
CA LEU A 592 19.92 -12.08 20.57
C LEU A 592 18.68 -12.95 20.76
N LYS A 593 17.53 -12.45 20.30
CA LYS A 593 16.24 -13.16 20.37
C LYS A 593 15.78 -13.61 19.00
N LYS A 594 15.23 -14.82 18.93
CA LYS A 594 14.48 -15.27 17.76
C LYS A 594 13.18 -14.49 17.66
N TYR A 595 12.74 -14.20 16.43
CA TYR A 595 11.47 -13.54 16.24
C TYR A 595 10.28 -14.43 16.62
N ILE A 596 10.29 -15.65 16.10
CA ILE A 596 9.28 -16.70 16.29
C ILE A 596 10.05 -18.02 16.30
N ASP A 597 9.57 -19.00 17.06
CA ASP A 597 10.14 -20.34 17.08
C ASP A 597 10.21 -20.94 15.67
N LYS A 598 11.29 -21.69 15.40
CA LYS A 598 11.63 -22.26 14.08
C LYS A 598 11.89 -21.24 12.95
N CYS A 599 11.80 -19.93 13.21
CA CYS A 599 12.21 -18.91 12.24
C CYS A 599 13.73 -18.70 12.22
N THR A 600 14.29 -18.38 11.06
CA THR A 600 15.71 -18.02 10.87
C THR A 600 16.02 -16.54 11.18
N TYR A 601 15.03 -15.76 11.62
CA TYR A 601 15.17 -14.35 11.91
C TYR A 601 15.49 -14.08 13.39
N TYR A 602 16.54 -13.29 13.62
CA TYR A 602 16.92 -12.80 14.94
C TYR A 602 16.89 -11.27 15.00
N SER A 603 16.61 -10.76 16.20
CA SER A 603 16.73 -9.35 16.57
C SER A 603 17.49 -9.24 17.90
N ILE A 604 17.96 -8.04 18.24
CA ILE A 604 18.67 -7.79 19.50
C ILE A 604 17.77 -6.96 20.42
N ASP A 605 17.50 -7.49 21.62
CA ASP A 605 16.95 -6.69 22.71
C ASP A 605 18.13 -6.04 23.45
N VAL A 606 18.24 -4.72 23.32
CA VAL A 606 19.43 -3.97 23.71
C VAL A 606 19.39 -3.64 25.20
N THR A 607 20.45 -4.00 25.92
CA THR A 607 20.58 -3.74 27.36
C THR A 607 21.43 -2.49 27.63
N GLN A 608 22.46 -2.26 26.81
CA GLN A 608 23.32 -1.09 26.88
C GLN A 608 23.52 -0.54 25.48
N HIS A 609 23.51 0.79 25.32
CA HIS A 609 23.68 1.41 24.02
C HIS A 609 24.35 2.77 24.09
N LYS A 610 24.96 3.15 22.98
CA LYS A 610 25.53 4.47 22.74
C LYS A 610 25.23 4.89 21.30
N PHE A 611 24.81 6.14 21.13
CA PHE A 611 24.62 6.75 19.81
C PHE A 611 25.85 7.59 19.46
N GLU A 612 26.35 7.43 18.24
CA GLU A 612 27.58 8.07 17.77
C GLU A 612 27.34 8.73 16.40
N TRP A 613 28.04 9.84 16.17
CA TRP A 613 28.12 10.48 14.86
C TRP A 613 29.39 9.98 14.17
N LEU A 614 29.31 9.75 12.86
CA LEU A 614 30.50 9.46 12.05
C LEU A 614 31.31 10.73 11.83
#